data_AF-A0AA89BQ83-F1
#
_entry.id   AF-A0AA89BQ83-F1
#
_cell.length_a   1.000
_cell.length_b   1.000
_cell.length_c   1.000
_cell.angle_alpha   90.00
_cell.angle_beta   90.00
_cell.angle_gamma   90.00
#
_symmetry.space_group_name_H-M   'P 1'
#
loop_
_entity.id
_entity.type
_entity.pdbx_description
1 polymer ?
#
loop_
_entity_poly.entity_id
_entity_poly.type
_entity_poly.pdbx_seq_one_letter_code
_entity_poly.pdbx_strand_id
1 'polypeptide(L)'
;MKEVYRCPRENINCRRKLVKLIHSTNVLCVVSLDGSIRSPNTDEVLTAIEIKCPFPSDKQPPVHYKLPEYKVCRYLAEIAALNTDQLLYISYSKASMTVFRVLFSAELWQTIWDLVKTEYDREISTKPTRNHPNLKTIKPQIKEFTNRNVQFFARFPHVSLSLI
;
A
#
# COMPACT_ATOMS: atom_id res chain seq x y z
N MET A 1 6.24 -7.49 -21.06
CA MET A 1 7.62 -6.95 -20.96
C MET A 1 7.65 -6.06 -19.71
N LYS A 2 8.55 -6.29 -18.75
CA LYS A 2 8.53 -5.62 -17.42
C LYS A 2 9.66 -4.58 -17.36
N GLU A 3 9.32 -3.29 -17.30
CA GLU A 3 10.32 -2.23 -17.12
C GLU A 3 10.33 -1.75 -15.67
N VAL A 4 11.51 -1.78 -15.05
CA VAL A 4 11.76 -1.16 -13.74
C VAL A 4 12.41 0.19 -13.99
N TYR A 5 11.62 1.26 -13.85
CA TYR A 5 12.14 2.62 -13.95
C TYR A 5 12.90 2.97 -12.67
N ARG A 6 14.23 3.07 -12.77
CA ARG A 6 15.07 3.65 -11.71
C ARG A 6 14.99 5.17 -11.82
N CYS A 7 14.60 5.84 -10.74
CA CYS A 7 14.59 7.30 -10.70
C CYS A 7 16.02 7.83 -10.88
N PRO A 8 16.32 8.59 -11.95
CA PRO A 8 17.64 9.15 -12.17
C PRO A 8 17.68 10.51 -11.50
N ARG A 9 18.20 10.59 -10.27
CA ARG A 9 18.72 11.85 -9.69
C ARG A 9 19.53 11.55 -8.43
N GLU A 10 20.83 11.77 -8.57
CA GLU A 10 21.78 12.03 -7.49
C GLU A 10 21.38 13.37 -6.84
N ASN A 11 20.61 13.32 -5.75
CA ASN A 11 20.55 14.43 -4.80
C ASN A 11 20.13 13.92 -3.42
N ILE A 12 20.93 14.31 -2.44
CA ILE A 12 20.98 13.85 -1.06
C ILE A 12 19.69 14.23 -0.34
N ASN A 13 18.73 13.30 -0.25
CA ASN A 13 17.59 13.18 0.69
C ASN A 13 16.37 12.47 0.09
N CYS A 14 16.40 12.08 -1.19
CA CYS A 14 15.31 11.28 -1.76
C CYS A 14 15.50 9.81 -1.37
N ARG A 15 14.78 9.33 -0.34
CA ARG A 15 14.67 7.88 -0.08
C ARG A 15 14.29 7.21 -1.41
N ARG A 16 15.09 6.25 -1.87
CA ARG A 16 14.85 5.50 -3.11
C ARG A 16 13.50 4.79 -2.98
N LYS A 17 12.45 5.36 -3.56
CA LYS A 17 11.13 4.76 -3.61
C LYS A 17 11.13 3.66 -4.65
N LEU A 18 10.62 2.48 -4.28
CA LEU A 18 10.47 1.39 -5.22
C LEU A 18 9.26 1.68 -6.11
N VAL A 19 9.51 1.95 -7.39
CA VAL A 19 8.46 2.23 -8.37
C VAL A 19 8.16 0.97 -9.18
N LYS A 20 6.89 0.60 -9.28
CA LYS A 20 6.41 -0.51 -10.11
C LYS A 20 5.23 -0.11 -10.97
N LEU A 21 5.10 -0.77 -12.10
CA LEU A 21 4.09 -0.50 -13.12
C LEU A 21 3.15 -1.70 -13.25
N ILE A 22 1.85 -1.44 -13.18
CA ILE A 22 0.79 -2.36 -13.62
C ILE A 22 0.22 -1.76 -14.90
N HIS A 23 0.20 -2.54 -15.98
CA HIS A 23 -0.27 -2.06 -17.29
C HIS A 23 -1.43 -2.90 -17.82
N SER A 24 -2.41 -2.24 -18.43
CA SER A 24 -3.30 -2.81 -19.45
C SER A 24 -2.98 -2.16 -20.81
N THR A 25 -3.81 -2.41 -21.83
CA THR A 25 -3.68 -1.88 -23.18
C THR A 25 -3.40 -0.37 -23.20
N ASN A 26 -4.17 0.44 -22.46
CA ASN A 26 -3.97 1.90 -22.41
C ASN A 26 -3.84 2.48 -20.99
N VAL A 27 -3.89 1.66 -19.94
CA VAL A 27 -3.79 2.15 -18.56
C VAL A 27 -2.44 1.80 -17.97
N LEU A 28 -1.72 2.84 -17.50
CA LEU A 28 -0.51 2.69 -16.72
C LEU A 28 -0.77 3.08 -15.26
N CYS A 29 -0.72 2.10 -14.36
CA CYS A 29 -0.76 2.35 -12.92
C CYS A 29 0.66 2.31 -12.35
N VAL A 30 1.07 3.41 -11.72
CA VAL A 30 2.37 3.55 -11.07
C VAL A 30 2.18 3.46 -9.56
N VAL A 31 2.87 2.53 -8.91
CA VAL A 31 2.91 2.43 -7.45
C VAL A 31 4.29 2.78 -6.94
N SER A 32 4.34 3.39 -5.75
CA SER A 32 5.57 3.81 -5.07
C SER A 32 5.55 3.26 -3.65
N LEU A 33 6.26 2.17 -3.43
CA LEU A 33 6.36 1.54 -2.12
C LEU A 33 7.49 2.12 -1.28
N ASP A 34 7.35 2.00 0.03
CA ASP A 34 8.40 2.34 0.98
C ASP A 34 9.51 1.25 1.02
N GLY A 35 9.18 0.00 0.69
CA GLY A 35 10.17 -1.07 0.52
C GLY A 35 9.58 -2.45 0.20
N SER A 36 10.43 -3.47 0.21
CA SER A 36 10.04 -4.88 0.07
C SER A 36 11.05 -5.77 0.79
N ILE A 37 10.60 -6.87 1.41
CA ILE A 37 11.49 -7.94 1.89
C ILE A 37 11.66 -8.97 0.78
N ARG A 38 12.90 -9.41 0.55
CA ARG A 38 13.25 -10.36 -0.51
C ARG A 38 13.92 -11.59 0.05
N SER A 39 13.69 -12.73 -0.59
CA SER A 39 14.40 -13.97 -0.31
C SER A 39 15.88 -13.79 -0.66
N PRO A 40 16.82 -14.10 0.25
CA PRO A 40 18.24 -13.98 -0.04
C PRO A 40 18.70 -14.96 -1.13
N ASN A 41 17.97 -16.06 -1.33
CA ASN A 41 18.35 -17.14 -2.24
C ASN A 41 17.72 -17.00 -3.62
N THR A 42 16.49 -16.47 -3.70
CA THR A 42 15.72 -16.40 -4.96
C THR A 42 15.52 -14.98 -5.46
N ASP A 43 15.86 -13.95 -4.67
CA ASP A 43 15.53 -12.54 -4.90
C ASP A 43 14.02 -12.27 -5.10
N GLU A 44 13.17 -13.26 -4.82
CA GLU A 44 11.72 -13.12 -4.87
C GLU A 44 11.23 -12.21 -3.75
N VAL A 45 10.22 -11.39 -4.05
CA VAL A 45 9.59 -10.53 -3.06
C VAL A 45 8.70 -11.37 -2.14
N LEU A 46 9.06 -11.45 -0.87
CA LEU A 46 8.31 -12.18 0.16
C LEU A 46 7.16 -11.35 0.73
N THR A 47 7.34 -10.03 0.81
CA THR A 47 6.31 -9.09 1.28
C THR A 47 6.63 -7.66 0.87
N ALA A 48 5.59 -6.89 0.58
CA ALA A 48 5.67 -5.44 0.41
C ALA A 48 5.79 -4.73 1.77
N ILE A 49 6.45 -3.57 1.82
CA ILE A 49 6.52 -2.74 3.03
C ILE A 49 5.92 -1.36 2.74
N GLU A 50 4.98 -0.95 3.59
CA GLU A 50 4.46 0.41 3.66
C GLU A 50 4.64 0.95 5.08
N ILE A 51 5.30 2.11 5.20
CA ILE A 51 5.63 2.75 6.47
C ILE A 51 4.87 4.07 6.56
N LYS A 52 4.25 4.33 7.71
CA LYS A 52 3.60 5.61 7.99
C LYS A 52 3.99 6.14 9.36
N CYS A 53 4.26 7.45 9.39
CA CYS A 53 4.50 8.20 10.60
C CYS A 53 3.35 9.21 10.75
N PRO A 54 2.23 8.84 11.39
CA PRO A 54 1.11 9.75 11.52
C PRO A 54 1.49 10.95 12.39
N PHE A 55 0.95 12.13 12.03
CA PHE A 55 1.09 13.31 12.86
C PHE A 55 0.08 13.23 14.01
N PRO A 56 0.53 13.15 15.28
CA PRO A 56 -0.38 13.00 16.41
C PRO A 56 -1.25 14.25 16.59
N SER A 57 -2.51 14.03 16.98
CA SER A 57 -3.45 15.07 17.40
C SER A 57 -4.44 14.49 18.42
N ASP A 58 -5.29 15.32 19.02
CA ASP A 58 -6.31 14.85 19.97
C ASP A 58 -7.24 13.77 19.39
N LYS A 59 -7.40 13.75 18.06
CA LYS A 59 -8.24 12.79 17.32
C LYS A 59 -7.45 11.65 16.69
N GLN A 60 -6.12 11.70 16.70
CA GLN A 60 -5.26 10.73 16.02
C GLN A 60 -4.12 10.29 16.92
N PRO A 61 -4.08 9.01 17.33
CA PRO A 61 -2.98 8.49 18.12
C PRO A 61 -1.66 8.58 17.34
N PRO A 62 -0.51 8.58 18.06
CA PRO A 62 0.82 8.66 17.44
C PRO A 62 1.15 7.45 16.56
N VAL A 63 0.40 6.35 16.68
CA VAL A 63 0.45 5.19 15.79
C VAL A 63 -0.96 4.71 15.50
N HIS A 64 -1.18 4.10 14.34
CA HIS A 64 -2.47 3.51 14.02
C HIS A 64 -2.65 2.17 14.72
N TYR A 65 -3.82 1.98 15.34
CA TYR A 65 -4.26 0.70 15.91
C TYR A 65 -5.27 -0.03 15.03
N LYS A 66 -5.58 0.54 13.87
CA LYS A 66 -6.38 -0.07 12.80
C LYS A 66 -5.80 0.36 11.46
N LEU A 67 -5.93 -0.51 10.45
CA LEU A 67 -5.52 -0.15 9.10
C LEU A 67 -6.45 0.96 8.54
N PRO A 68 -5.92 2.06 8.00
CA PRO A 68 -6.77 3.10 7.42
C PRO A 68 -7.46 2.62 6.14
N GLU A 69 -8.79 2.46 6.18
CA GLU A 69 -9.60 1.91 5.07
C GLU A 69 -9.41 2.66 3.74
N TYR A 70 -9.28 4.00 3.80
CA TYR A 70 -9.10 4.84 2.60
C TYR A 70 -7.79 4.57 1.83
N LYS A 71 -6.87 3.78 2.39
CA LYS A 71 -5.62 3.37 1.75
C LYS A 71 -5.63 1.95 1.18
N VAL A 72 -6.70 1.18 1.38
CA VAL A 72 -6.77 -0.23 0.96
C VAL A 72 -6.49 -0.39 -0.54
N CYS A 73 -7.06 0.47 -1.39
CA CYS A 73 -6.80 0.41 -2.84
C CYS A 73 -5.31 0.54 -3.18
N ARG A 74 -4.58 1.40 -2.44
CA ARG A 74 -3.13 1.55 -2.61
C ARG A 74 -2.40 0.28 -2.19
N TYR A 75 -2.73 -0.31 -1.04
CA TYR A 75 -2.05 -1.52 -0.56
C TYR A 75 -2.26 -2.70 -1.52
N LEU A 76 -3.48 -2.87 -2.04
CA LEU A 76 -3.76 -3.92 -3.03
C LEU A 76 -2.98 -3.69 -4.33
N ALA A 77 -2.89 -2.44 -4.80
CA ALA A 77 -2.07 -2.12 -5.97
C ALA A 77 -0.59 -2.41 -5.74
N GLU A 78 -0.08 -2.10 -4.56
CA GLU A 78 1.33 -2.35 -4.18
C GLU A 78 1.65 -3.84 -4.11
N ILE A 79 0.77 -4.65 -3.50
CA ILE A 79 0.89 -6.11 -3.45
C ILE A 79 0.84 -6.70 -4.87
N ALA A 80 -0.13 -6.27 -5.68
CA ALA A 80 -0.29 -6.73 -7.07
C ALA A 80 0.94 -6.39 -7.93
N ALA A 81 1.47 -5.18 -7.81
CA ALA A 81 2.62 -4.73 -8.59
C ALA A 81 3.93 -5.46 -8.23
N LEU A 82 4.05 -5.94 -6.99
CA LEU A 82 5.19 -6.72 -6.53
C LEU A 82 5.03 -8.23 -6.72
N ASN A 83 3.85 -8.69 -7.16
CA ASN A 83 3.55 -10.12 -7.31
C ASN A 83 3.84 -10.91 -6.03
N THR A 84 3.39 -10.36 -4.90
CA THR A 84 3.41 -11.00 -3.57
C THR A 84 1.98 -11.25 -3.11
N ASP A 85 1.81 -12.03 -2.06
CA ASP A 85 0.54 -12.35 -1.43
C ASP A 85 0.22 -11.43 -0.22
N GLN A 86 1.17 -10.57 0.17
CA GLN A 86 1.04 -9.81 1.41
C GLN A 86 1.84 -8.50 1.46
N LEU A 87 1.43 -7.64 2.39
CA LEU A 87 2.08 -6.38 2.75
C LEU A 87 2.19 -6.26 4.26
N LEU A 88 3.34 -5.78 4.74
CA LEU A 88 3.52 -5.29 6.09
C LEU A 88 3.26 -3.80 6.15
N TYR A 89 2.19 -3.44 6.86
CA TYR A 89 1.86 -2.06 7.18
C TYR A 89 2.44 -1.70 8.54
N ILE A 90 3.35 -0.73 8.56
CA ILE A 90 4.07 -0.30 9.76
C ILE A 90 3.64 1.13 10.09
N SER A 91 3.04 1.35 11.26
CA SER A 91 2.81 2.68 11.79
C SER A 91 3.83 2.98 12.88
N TYR A 92 4.65 4.00 12.68
CA TYR A 92 5.77 4.35 13.54
C TYR A 92 5.61 5.73 14.17
N SER A 93 6.05 5.85 15.41
CA SER A 93 6.26 7.11 16.12
C SER A 93 7.54 7.02 16.96
N LYS A 94 7.98 8.16 17.51
CA LYS A 94 9.08 8.16 18.49
C LYS A 94 8.78 7.33 19.74
N ALA A 95 7.52 7.05 20.08
CA ALA A 95 7.15 6.35 21.31
C ALA A 95 6.87 4.85 21.10
N SER A 96 6.45 4.46 19.91
CA SER A 96 6.03 3.08 19.61
C SER A 96 5.89 2.82 18.11
N MET A 97 5.77 1.54 17.78
CA MET A 97 5.48 1.03 16.45
C MET A 97 4.37 -0.02 16.51
N THR A 98 3.44 0.00 15.56
CA THR A 98 2.47 -1.08 15.31
C THR A 98 2.71 -1.69 13.94
N VAL A 99 2.50 -2.99 13.83
CA VAL A 99 2.69 -3.76 12.59
C VAL A 99 1.41 -4.53 12.30
N PHE A 100 0.93 -4.42 11.08
CA PHE A 100 -0.20 -5.18 10.55
C PHE A 100 0.25 -5.98 9.34
N ARG A 101 -0.20 -7.22 9.26
CA ARG A 101 -0.09 -8.05 8.06
C ARG A 101 -1.37 -7.87 7.24
N VAL A 102 -1.22 -7.46 6.00
CA VAL A 102 -2.31 -7.28 5.03
C VAL A 102 -2.17 -8.35 3.97
N LEU A 103 -3.18 -9.23 3.85
CA LEU A 103 -3.22 -10.31 2.87
C LEU A 103 -3.89 -9.83 1.59
N PHE A 104 -3.38 -10.29 0.44
CA PHE A 104 -3.94 -9.95 -0.85
C PHE A 104 -5.39 -10.46 -0.99
N SER A 105 -6.24 -9.64 -1.60
CA SER A 105 -7.57 -10.08 -2.06
C SER A 105 -7.63 -9.86 -3.57
N ALA A 106 -7.49 -10.95 -4.31
CA ALA A 106 -7.58 -10.92 -5.78
C ALA A 106 -8.97 -10.45 -6.24
N GLU A 107 -10.03 -10.87 -5.54
CA GLU A 107 -11.41 -10.48 -5.84
C GLU A 107 -11.64 -8.96 -5.68
N LEU A 108 -11.23 -8.40 -4.54
CA LEU A 108 -11.37 -6.96 -4.31
C LEU A 108 -10.45 -6.16 -5.25
N TRP A 109 -9.22 -6.64 -5.46
CA TRP A 109 -8.31 -6.00 -6.41
C TRP A 109 -8.88 -5.98 -7.82
N GLN A 110 -9.43 -7.10 -8.30
CA GLN A 110 -10.04 -7.18 -9.63
C GLN A 110 -11.20 -6.20 -9.77
N THR A 111 -12.07 -6.10 -8.76
CA THR A 111 -13.18 -5.13 -8.74
C THR A 111 -12.68 -3.68 -8.83
N ILE A 112 -11.62 -3.34 -8.08
CA ILE A 112 -11.00 -2.01 -8.12
C ILE A 112 -10.34 -1.76 -9.49
N TRP A 113 -9.65 -2.76 -10.03
CA TRP A 113 -8.93 -2.63 -11.30
C TRP A 113 -9.88 -2.50 -12.50
N ASP A 114 -11.00 -3.21 -12.49
CA ASP A 114 -12.04 -3.09 -13.52
C ASP A 114 -12.68 -1.69 -13.50
N LEU A 115 -12.87 -1.12 -12.31
CA LEU A 115 -13.30 0.27 -12.19
C LEU A 115 -12.25 1.24 -12.76
N VAL A 116 -10.97 1.03 -12.45
CA VAL A 116 -9.88 1.83 -13.01
C VAL A 116 -9.86 1.74 -14.54
N LYS A 117 -10.01 0.55 -15.12
CA LYS A 117 -10.09 0.42 -16.59
C LYS A 117 -11.31 1.15 -17.15
N THR A 118 -12.48 1.02 -16.54
CA THR A 118 -13.69 1.73 -17.00
C THR A 118 -13.48 3.24 -17.02
N GLU A 119 -12.76 3.77 -16.04
CA GLU A 119 -12.56 5.21 -15.90
C GLU A 119 -11.40 5.77 -16.75
N TYR A 120 -10.33 5.00 -16.94
CA TYR A 120 -9.10 5.50 -17.56
C TYR A 120 -8.76 4.84 -18.91
N ASP A 121 -9.32 3.67 -19.23
CA ASP A 121 -9.12 2.96 -20.50
C ASP A 121 -10.13 3.43 -21.56
N ARG A 122 -10.22 4.75 -21.75
CA ARG A 122 -11.10 5.40 -22.73
C ARG A 122 -10.36 6.50 -23.46
N GLU A 123 -10.78 6.76 -24.70
CA GLU A 123 -10.16 7.79 -25.56
C GLU A 123 -10.12 9.17 -24.91
N ILE A 124 -11.14 9.52 -24.10
CA ILE A 124 -11.23 10.77 -23.35
C ILE A 124 -11.26 10.47 -21.85
N SER A 125 -10.10 10.48 -21.21
CA SER A 125 -9.99 10.40 -19.75
C SER A 125 -10.63 11.63 -19.10
N THR A 126 -11.57 11.42 -18.16
CA THR A 126 -12.10 12.51 -17.33
C THR A 126 -11.47 12.47 -15.94
N LYS A 127 -11.38 13.64 -15.33
CA LYS A 127 -10.96 13.75 -13.93
C LYS A 127 -11.89 12.94 -13.03
N PRO A 128 -11.37 12.11 -12.11
CA PRO A 128 -12.18 11.35 -11.17
C PRO A 128 -13.02 12.29 -10.31
N THR A 129 -14.29 11.95 -10.12
CA THR A 129 -15.19 12.66 -9.20
C THR A 129 -15.32 11.90 -7.88
N ARG A 130 -15.61 12.63 -6.79
CA ARG A 130 -15.78 12.02 -5.45
C ARG A 130 -17.04 11.14 -5.34
N ASN A 131 -17.95 11.19 -6.31
CA ASN A 131 -19.29 10.60 -6.25
C ASN A 131 -19.48 9.51 -7.32
N HIS A 132 -18.50 8.61 -7.46
CA HIS A 132 -18.62 7.52 -8.42
C HIS A 132 -19.75 6.54 -8.01
N PRO A 133 -20.66 6.14 -8.92
CA PRO A 133 -21.81 5.26 -8.61
C PRO A 133 -21.41 3.97 -7.87
N ASN A 134 -20.29 3.36 -8.28
CA ASN A 134 -19.78 2.10 -7.70
C ASN A 134 -19.19 2.25 -6.29
N LEU A 135 -19.10 3.46 -5.72
CA LEU A 135 -18.65 3.64 -4.34
C LEU A 135 -19.57 2.97 -3.32
N LYS A 136 -20.86 2.83 -3.63
CA LYS A 136 -21.82 2.10 -2.78
C LYS A 136 -21.48 0.61 -2.69
N THR A 137 -20.86 0.05 -3.71
CA THR A 137 -20.45 -1.36 -3.77
C THR A 137 -19.06 -1.56 -3.17
N ILE A 138 -18.09 -0.71 -3.52
CA ILE A 138 -16.69 -0.89 -3.12
C ILE A 138 -16.46 -0.58 -1.63
N LYS A 139 -17.15 0.42 -1.06
CA LYS A 139 -16.95 0.77 0.37
C LYS A 139 -17.25 -0.38 1.32
N PRO A 140 -18.39 -1.11 1.20
CA PRO A 140 -18.64 -2.31 1.98
C PRO A 140 -17.55 -3.38 1.82
N GLN A 141 -17.10 -3.64 0.59
CA GLN A 141 -16.04 -4.63 0.33
C GLN A 141 -14.71 -4.25 0.96
N ILE A 142 -14.32 -2.96 0.92
CA ILE A 142 -13.12 -2.45 1.60
C ILE A 142 -13.23 -2.67 3.12
N LYS A 143 -14.40 -2.40 3.69
CA LYS A 143 -14.64 -2.61 5.13
C LYS A 143 -14.62 -4.10 5.51
N GLU A 144 -15.17 -4.96 4.66
CA GLU A 144 -15.10 -6.41 4.86
C GLU A 144 -13.65 -6.92 4.76
N PHE A 145 -12.90 -6.42 3.78
CA PHE A 145 -11.49 -6.69 3.61
C PHE A 145 -10.68 -6.30 4.85
N THR A 146 -10.90 -5.12 5.43
CA THR A 146 -10.15 -4.73 6.65
C THR A 146 -10.46 -5.60 7.85
N ASN A 147 -11.60 -6.29 7.89
CA ASN A 147 -11.93 -7.23 8.96
C ASN A 147 -11.37 -8.64 8.71
N ARG A 148 -11.29 -9.09 7.44
CA ARG A 148 -10.92 -10.47 7.10
C ARG A 148 -9.45 -10.65 6.70
N ASN A 149 -8.88 -9.67 6.00
CA ASN A 149 -7.58 -9.77 5.35
C ASN A 149 -6.49 -8.99 6.09
N VAL A 150 -6.81 -8.36 7.21
CA VAL A 150 -5.86 -7.57 7.99
C VAL A 150 -5.71 -8.19 9.37
N GLN A 151 -4.48 -8.52 9.73
CA GLN A 151 -4.13 -9.08 11.02
C GLN A 151 -3.23 -8.09 11.75
N PHE A 152 -3.60 -7.73 12.98
CA PHE A 152 -2.67 -7.06 13.89
C PHE A 152 -1.57 -8.05 14.26
N PHE A 153 -0.33 -7.74 13.90
CA PHE A 153 0.79 -8.65 14.09
C PHE A 153 1.49 -8.38 15.43
N ALA A 154 1.87 -7.13 15.67
CA ALA A 154 2.60 -6.76 16.88
C ALA A 154 2.54 -5.27 17.18
N ARG A 155 2.82 -4.92 18.45
CA ARG A 155 3.22 -3.60 18.89
C ARG A 155 4.57 -3.69 19.56
N PHE A 156 5.45 -2.78 19.21
CA PHE A 156 6.76 -2.62 19.83
C PHE A 156 6.79 -1.26 20.54
N PRO A 157 7.17 -1.21 21.83
CA PRO A 157 7.51 0.05 22.47
C PRO A 157 8.78 0.62 21.83
N HIS A 158 9.01 1.93 21.96
CA HIS A 158 10.30 2.51 21.62
C HIS A 158 11.40 1.84 22.46
N VAL A 159 12.44 1.36 21.79
CA VAL A 159 13.65 0.88 22.48
C VAL A 159 14.50 2.10 22.79
N SER A 160 14.44 2.59 24.04
CA SER A 160 15.52 3.41 24.53
C SER A 160 16.73 2.51 24.67
N LEU A 161 17.74 2.69 23.82
CA LEU A 161 19.09 2.23 24.10
C LEU A 161 19.58 3.02 25.32
N SER A 162 19.16 2.61 26.52
CA SER A 162 19.98 2.83 27.70
C SER A 162 21.22 1.97 27.43
N LEU A 163 22.32 2.62 27.08
CA LEU A 163 23.64 2.01 27.02
C LEU A 163 23.84 1.24 28.34
N ILE A 164 23.88 -0.09 28.25
CA ILE A 164 24.43 -0.96 29.29
C ILE A 164 25.93 -1.02 29.04
#